data_AF-A0A0R3QPH8-F1
#
_entry.id   AF-A0A0R3QPH8-F1
#
_cell.length_a   1.000
_cell.length_b   1.000
_cell.length_c   1.000
_cell.angle_alpha   90.00
_cell.angle_beta   90.00
_cell.angle_gamma   90.00
#
_symmetry.space_group_name_H-M   'P 1'
#
loop_
_entity.id
_entity.type
_entity.pdbx_description
1 polymer ?
#
loop_
_entity_poly.entity_id
_entity_poly.type
_entity_poly.pdbx_seq_one_letter_code
_entity_poly.pdbx_strand_id
1 'polypeptide(L)'
;MLESPQLPSVADLSFDYNGSKTHFNIVQLANVNVVIISDIEKIGQIVHVIFPEAVITSRLQPTHNIDYDTKVLLGAPLGDFDLLLNRFVKTLVEHNKRCDFLFSLGLDHFDIDHNLVRKNSQILSKNHIFWKMFSQIQFRRFCSKSVRANCIFLPKTSFKKFIKSRERARLDSELACLAKFEEFYNWQLNESTRQSFPIFELLDGPPYANGDVHVGHAINKILKDFVVRSQVYSGKRVLFRPGWDCHGLPIELKIARDNQQKVKDTSLVETRKAARQIALHSIASQENSFKRWAVTADWTNPYHTMDKKYVAKELRLFGELYKLKMIYQTFMPVYWSPSSFTALAESELDYMDHSSTAAFYRFAVVCNIFKPLTVTIAIAILTLIINSGFILSKCKEEERPTKLYALVWTTTPWTLPMNNAVAYKKDAIYTVVELLADGHYRRPTRHLYILAKDLISNFEKETKIVTRILLTFVGIELEGLVYRSAMFSDLAQPFIEASHVTTAVGTGLVHLSYAHGLDDFKVALKLGERVRCFVDEWGCYTRDLGHDLEGKNVLNEGNDLVLKMFRKNIIYTHQYKHRYPYDWRTKQPVIIRSSKQWFIDVSQVGVEAARKIKIEALPIGSPHSGSSF
;
A
#
# COMPACT_ATOMS: atom_id res chain seq x y z
N MET A 1 -39.80 -31.67 50.73
CA MET A 1 -39.86 -30.86 49.50
C MET A 1 -38.54 -30.16 49.31
N LEU A 2 -37.77 -30.60 48.31
CA LEU A 2 -36.98 -29.79 47.39
C LEU A 2 -36.67 -30.75 46.24
N GLU A 3 -37.42 -30.55 45.17
CA GLU A 3 -37.54 -31.44 44.01
C GLU A 3 -36.17 -31.67 43.37
N SER A 4 -35.83 -32.93 43.12
CA SER A 4 -34.80 -33.28 42.14
C SER A 4 -35.23 -32.65 40.80
N PRO A 5 -34.39 -31.84 40.13
CA PRO A 5 -34.79 -31.20 38.89
C PRO A 5 -35.01 -32.29 37.84
N GLN A 6 -36.27 -32.67 37.62
CA GLN A 6 -36.66 -33.52 36.51
C GLN A 6 -36.38 -32.73 35.22
N LEU A 7 -35.51 -33.27 34.38
CA LEU A 7 -35.37 -32.80 33.01
C LEU A 7 -36.71 -33.04 32.29
N PRO A 8 -37.27 -32.04 31.56
CA PRO A 8 -38.43 -32.30 30.73
C PRO A 8 -38.08 -33.39 29.73
N SER A 9 -38.96 -34.40 29.62
CA SER A 9 -38.67 -35.66 28.96
C SER A 9 -38.42 -35.58 27.45
N VAL A 10 -38.66 -34.46 26.79
CA VAL A 10 -38.29 -34.24 25.39
C VAL A 10 -38.11 -32.74 25.18
N ALA A 11 -36.88 -32.24 25.17
CA ALA A 11 -36.57 -30.98 24.50
C ALA A 11 -35.87 -31.36 23.20
N ASP A 12 -36.51 -31.11 22.05
CA ASP A 12 -35.91 -31.35 20.75
C ASP A 12 -34.75 -30.37 20.55
N LEU A 13 -33.53 -30.84 20.77
CA LEU A 13 -32.29 -30.05 20.65
C LEU A 13 -31.67 -30.15 19.25
N SER A 14 -32.46 -30.56 18.25
CA SER A 14 -31.94 -30.87 16.92
C SER A 14 -31.29 -29.66 16.24
N PHE A 15 -30.15 -29.89 15.59
CA PHE A 15 -29.44 -28.88 14.81
C PHE A 15 -28.98 -29.46 13.47
N ASP A 16 -28.75 -28.56 12.51
CA ASP A 16 -28.32 -28.92 11.16
C ASP A 16 -26.82 -29.21 11.11
N TYR A 17 -26.45 -30.43 10.75
CA TYR A 17 -25.07 -30.85 10.56
C TYR A 17 -24.91 -31.44 9.15
N ASN A 18 -24.07 -30.80 8.32
CA ASN A 18 -23.86 -31.18 6.91
C ASN A 18 -25.16 -31.32 6.08
N GLY A 19 -26.19 -30.51 6.38
CA GLY A 19 -27.46 -30.49 5.66
C GLY A 19 -28.51 -31.49 6.15
N SER A 20 -28.24 -32.20 7.24
CA SER A 20 -29.19 -33.11 7.89
C SER A 20 -29.47 -32.68 9.33
N LYS A 21 -30.75 -32.61 9.70
CA LYS A 21 -31.17 -32.42 11.10
C LYS A 21 -30.79 -33.65 11.92
N THR A 22 -29.94 -33.45 12.93
CA THR A 22 -29.52 -34.51 13.86
C THR A 22 -30.38 -34.45 15.12
N HIS A 23 -31.02 -35.56 15.52
CA HIS A 23 -31.86 -35.61 16.74
C HIS A 23 -31.06 -36.05 17.99
N PHE A 24 -31.44 -35.53 19.16
CA PHE A 24 -30.78 -35.81 20.44
C PHE A 24 -31.75 -36.49 21.42
N ASN A 25 -31.32 -37.59 22.04
CA ASN A 25 -32.02 -38.19 23.17
C ASN A 25 -31.15 -38.14 24.43
N ILE A 26 -31.71 -37.65 25.53
CA ILE A 26 -31.04 -37.58 26.84
C ILE A 26 -31.66 -38.64 27.74
N VAL A 27 -30.85 -39.57 28.25
CA VAL A 27 -31.28 -40.63 29.17
C VAL A 27 -30.56 -40.45 30.51
N GLN A 28 -31.31 -40.47 31.61
CA GLN A 28 -30.76 -40.30 32.96
C GLN A 28 -30.56 -41.66 33.63
N LEU A 29 -29.32 -41.99 34.00
CA LEU A 29 -28.96 -43.25 34.64
C LEU A 29 -28.35 -42.98 36.02
N ALA A 30 -29.06 -43.36 37.09
CA ALA A 30 -28.57 -43.47 38.47
C ALA A 30 -27.55 -42.37 38.91
N ASN A 31 -27.92 -41.09 38.69
CA ASN A 31 -27.17 -39.85 38.99
C ASN A 31 -26.12 -39.37 37.97
N VAL A 32 -26.06 -39.93 36.76
CA VAL A 32 -25.27 -39.37 35.64
C VAL A 32 -26.17 -39.13 34.43
N ASN A 33 -26.07 -37.94 33.82
CA ASN A 33 -26.81 -37.62 32.60
C ASN A 33 -26.03 -38.15 31.39
N VAL A 34 -26.64 -39.07 30.63
CA VAL A 34 -26.03 -39.66 29.43
C VAL A 34 -26.75 -39.13 28.20
N VAL A 35 -26.00 -38.52 27.28
CA VAL A 35 -26.51 -38.01 26.00
C VAL A 35 -26.18 -39.03 24.92
N ILE A 36 -27.21 -39.60 24.30
CA ILE A 36 -27.06 -40.62 23.25
C ILE A 36 -27.39 -39.97 21.90
N ILE A 37 -26.46 -40.08 20.94
CA ILE A 37 -26.67 -39.61 19.57
C ILE A 37 -26.75 -40.84 18.66
N SER A 38 -27.94 -41.10 18.14
CA SER A 38 -28.27 -42.26 17.29
C SER A 38 -27.91 -42.04 15.81
N ASP A 39 -28.03 -40.80 15.30
CA ASP A 39 -28.05 -40.52 13.86
C ASP A 39 -26.67 -40.34 13.20
N ILE A 40 -25.56 -40.65 13.87
CA ILE A 40 -24.21 -40.51 13.30
C ILE A 40 -23.75 -41.87 12.80
N GLU A 41 -23.75 -42.07 11.47
CA GLU A 41 -23.43 -43.35 10.80
C GLU A 41 -22.02 -43.93 11.04
N LYS A 42 -21.20 -43.38 11.96
CA LYS A 42 -19.86 -43.91 12.28
C LYS A 42 -19.47 -43.80 13.78
N ILE A 43 -19.48 -44.97 14.43
CA ILE A 43 -18.65 -45.52 15.53
C ILE A 43 -18.59 -44.78 16.90
N GLY A 44 -19.33 -45.32 17.88
CA GLY A 44 -18.81 -45.98 19.10
C GLY A 44 -17.90 -45.21 20.05
N GLN A 45 -18.11 -43.91 20.25
CA GLN A 45 -17.28 -43.09 21.15
C GLN A 45 -18.02 -42.78 22.45
N ILE A 46 -17.35 -42.95 23.60
CA ILE A 46 -17.85 -42.45 24.89
C ILE A 46 -16.91 -41.35 25.38
N VAL A 47 -17.43 -40.13 25.57
CA VAL A 47 -16.65 -38.98 26.04
C VAL A 47 -17.25 -38.41 27.31
N HIS A 48 -16.44 -38.30 28.36
CA HIS A 48 -16.83 -37.63 29.59
C HIS A 48 -16.43 -36.16 29.50
N VAL A 49 -17.41 -35.26 29.65
CA VAL A 49 -17.17 -33.82 29.75
C VAL A 49 -17.29 -33.41 31.20
N ILE A 50 -16.23 -32.80 31.71
CA ILE A 50 -16.08 -32.43 33.11
C ILE A 50 -16.06 -30.92 33.21
N PHE A 51 -16.98 -30.35 33.98
CA PHE A 51 -16.96 -28.92 34.25
C PHE A 51 -16.15 -28.62 35.52
N PRO A 52 -15.31 -27.58 35.54
CA PRO A 52 -14.69 -27.11 36.77
C PRO A 52 -15.76 -26.65 37.77
N GLU A 53 -15.57 -26.96 39.05
CA GLU A 53 -16.54 -26.68 40.15
C GLU A 53 -16.95 -25.19 40.24
N ALA A 54 -16.05 -24.28 39.83
CA ALA A 54 -16.27 -22.83 39.76
C ALA A 54 -17.24 -22.38 38.62
N VAL A 55 -17.36 -23.18 37.56
CA VAL A 55 -18.26 -22.92 36.41
C VAL A 55 -19.68 -23.39 36.73
N ILE A 56 -19.81 -24.44 37.53
CA ILE A 56 -21.11 -24.98 37.98
C ILE A 56 -21.85 -23.96 38.84
N THR A 57 -21.12 -23.17 39.65
CA THR A 57 -21.67 -22.30 40.71
C THR A 57 -21.85 -20.81 40.34
N SER A 58 -21.30 -20.32 39.22
CA SER A 58 -21.31 -18.87 38.88
C SER A 58 -22.26 -18.51 37.72
N ARG A 59 -23.07 -17.44 37.81
CA ARG A 59 -23.90 -16.94 36.69
C ARG A 59 -23.00 -16.33 35.59
N LEU A 60 -22.58 -17.13 34.62
CA LEU A 60 -21.85 -16.68 33.43
C LEU A 60 -22.82 -16.19 32.33
N GLN A 61 -22.44 -15.11 31.65
CA GLN A 61 -23.16 -14.55 30.49
C GLN A 61 -22.86 -15.38 29.22
N PRO A 62 -23.78 -15.49 28.24
CA PRO A 62 -23.65 -16.34 27.05
C PRO A 62 -22.43 -16.06 26.14
N THR A 63 -21.78 -14.91 26.32
CA THR A 63 -20.64 -14.46 25.51
C THR A 63 -19.27 -14.93 26.02
N HIS A 64 -19.20 -15.58 27.18
CA HIS A 64 -17.94 -16.15 27.68
C HIS A 64 -17.65 -17.51 27.04
N ASN A 65 -16.40 -17.72 26.59
CA ASN A 65 -15.91 -19.05 26.27
C ASN A 65 -15.89 -19.89 27.56
N ILE A 66 -16.51 -21.06 27.54
CA ILE A 66 -16.66 -21.93 28.70
C ILE A 66 -15.55 -22.97 28.63
N ASP A 67 -14.64 -22.94 29.61
CA ASP A 67 -13.59 -23.93 29.74
C ASP A 67 -14.18 -25.22 30.33
N TYR A 68 -14.08 -26.33 29.60
CA TYR A 68 -14.45 -27.68 30.04
C TYR A 68 -13.34 -28.67 29.67
N ASP A 69 -13.13 -29.70 30.48
CA ASP A 69 -12.19 -30.78 30.19
C ASP A 69 -12.92 -31.94 29.52
N THR A 70 -12.27 -32.60 28.56
CA THR A 70 -12.81 -33.79 27.90
C THR A 70 -11.92 -35.00 28.15
N LYS A 71 -12.54 -36.14 28.42
CA LYS A 71 -11.85 -37.43 28.53
C LYS A 71 -12.54 -38.46 27.66
N VAL A 72 -11.87 -38.87 26.58
CA VAL A 72 -12.33 -39.98 25.75
C VAL A 72 -12.16 -41.28 26.53
N LEU A 73 -13.27 -41.97 26.80
CA LEU A 73 -13.32 -43.24 27.51
C LEU A 73 -13.28 -44.44 26.56
N LEU A 74 -13.80 -44.29 25.33
CA LEU A 74 -13.80 -45.32 24.28
C LEU A 74 -13.79 -44.65 22.89
N GLY A 75 -13.08 -45.21 21.90
CA GLY A 75 -13.06 -44.75 20.49
C GLY A 75 -11.84 -43.89 20.09
N ALA A 76 -11.64 -43.71 18.77
CA ALA A 76 -10.58 -42.84 18.22
C ALA A 76 -11.02 -41.36 18.21
N PRO A 77 -10.10 -40.39 18.43
CA PRO A 77 -10.46 -38.98 18.44
C PRO A 77 -10.87 -38.50 17.03
N LEU A 78 -12.10 -37.97 16.92
CA LEU A 78 -12.65 -37.38 15.71
C LEU A 78 -12.28 -35.89 15.63
N GLY A 79 -11.70 -35.45 14.50
CA GLY A 79 -11.20 -34.07 14.33
C GLY A 79 -12.27 -32.98 14.43
N ASP A 80 -13.50 -33.28 14.03
CA ASP A 80 -14.62 -32.32 14.02
C ASP A 80 -15.51 -32.39 15.27
N PHE A 81 -15.21 -33.31 16.20
CA PHE A 81 -16.02 -33.54 17.40
C PHE A 81 -15.97 -32.37 18.39
N ASP A 82 -14.85 -31.66 18.47
CA ASP A 82 -14.71 -30.51 19.37
C ASP A 82 -15.64 -29.35 18.99
N LEU A 83 -15.96 -29.18 17.70
CA LEU A 83 -16.92 -28.17 17.23
C LEU A 83 -18.35 -28.52 17.61
N LEU A 84 -18.73 -29.80 17.48
CA LEU A 84 -20.03 -30.32 17.88
C LEU A 84 -20.22 -30.20 19.39
N LEU A 85 -19.19 -30.58 20.15
CA LEU A 85 -19.19 -30.51 21.61
C LEU A 85 -19.29 -29.07 22.12
N ASN A 86 -18.53 -28.14 21.52
CA ASN A 86 -18.59 -26.72 21.86
C ASN A 86 -19.98 -26.12 21.64
N ARG A 87 -20.66 -26.49 20.54
CA ARG A 87 -22.02 -26.01 20.26
C ARG A 87 -23.03 -26.57 21.26
N PHE A 88 -22.95 -27.86 21.55
CA PHE A 88 -23.88 -28.50 22.49
C PHE A 88 -23.72 -27.98 23.92
N VAL A 89 -22.47 -27.81 24.38
CA VAL A 89 -22.17 -27.22 25.70
C VAL A 89 -22.76 -25.80 25.81
N LYS A 90 -22.67 -25.00 24.75
CA LYS A 90 -23.31 -23.67 24.70
C LYS A 90 -24.83 -23.74 24.85
N THR A 91 -25.49 -24.63 24.11
CA THR A 91 -26.95 -24.80 24.20
C THR A 91 -27.40 -25.22 25.59
N LEU A 92 -26.68 -26.14 26.24
CA LEU A 92 -27.01 -26.56 27.62
C LEU A 92 -26.85 -25.43 28.64
N VAL A 93 -25.84 -24.57 28.44
CA VAL A 93 -25.59 -23.42 29.31
C VAL A 93 -26.64 -22.34 29.12
N GLU A 94 -27.10 -22.09 27.88
CA GLU A 94 -28.24 -21.20 27.60
C GLU A 94 -29.52 -21.66 28.32
N HIS A 95 -29.68 -22.97 28.52
CA HIS A 95 -30.81 -23.57 29.24
C HIS A 95 -30.57 -23.74 30.76
N ASN A 96 -29.50 -23.14 31.32
CA ASN A 96 -29.13 -23.21 32.73
C ASN A 96 -28.94 -24.64 33.29
N LYS A 97 -28.59 -25.61 32.44
CA LYS A 97 -28.36 -27.01 32.84
C LYS A 97 -26.86 -27.25 32.99
N ARG A 98 -26.37 -27.39 34.22
CA ARG A 98 -24.94 -27.55 34.53
C ARG A 98 -24.72 -28.80 35.37
N CYS A 99 -24.29 -29.86 34.72
CA CYS A 99 -23.99 -31.15 35.31
C CYS A 99 -22.94 -31.84 34.46
N ASP A 100 -22.13 -32.70 35.08
CA ASP A 100 -21.25 -33.59 34.32
C ASP A 100 -22.11 -34.55 33.48
N PHE A 101 -21.66 -34.84 32.26
CA PHE A 101 -22.37 -35.73 31.35
C PHE A 101 -21.44 -36.61 30.53
N LEU A 102 -21.98 -37.78 30.16
CA LEU A 102 -21.35 -38.75 29.28
C LEU A 102 -22.01 -38.67 27.90
N PHE A 103 -21.20 -38.41 26.89
CA PHE A 103 -21.60 -38.48 25.49
C PHE A 103 -21.38 -39.88 24.94
N SER A 104 -22.39 -40.46 24.31
CA SER A 104 -22.31 -41.75 23.60
C SER A 104 -22.73 -41.57 22.14
N LEU A 105 -21.85 -41.91 21.20
CA LEU A 105 -22.11 -41.81 19.75
C LEU A 105 -22.38 -43.19 19.14
N GLY A 106 -23.52 -43.37 18.48
CA GLY A 106 -23.81 -44.53 17.61
C GLY A 106 -23.88 -45.89 18.30
N LEU A 107 -24.48 -45.96 19.50
CA LEU A 107 -24.75 -47.22 20.22
C LEU A 107 -26.26 -47.47 20.34
N ASP A 108 -26.87 -48.01 19.29
CA ASP A 108 -28.34 -48.14 19.23
C ASP A 108 -28.91 -49.29 20.08
N HIS A 109 -28.07 -50.17 20.68
CA HIS A 109 -28.52 -51.36 21.42
C HIS A 109 -27.74 -51.67 22.71
N PHE A 110 -27.26 -50.67 23.44
CA PHE A 110 -26.60 -50.91 24.74
C PHE A 110 -27.62 -51.06 25.87
N ASP A 111 -28.09 -52.29 26.09
CA ASP A 111 -29.03 -52.61 27.17
C ASP A 111 -28.26 -52.86 28.49
N ILE A 112 -28.37 -51.94 29.45
CA ILE A 112 -27.79 -52.13 30.80
C ILE A 112 -28.83 -52.92 31.61
N ASP A 113 -28.61 -54.22 31.75
CA ASP A 113 -29.53 -55.18 32.34
C ASP A 113 -30.01 -54.75 33.76
N HIS A 114 -31.27 -54.33 33.83
CA HIS A 114 -31.90 -53.68 35.00
C HIS A 114 -32.13 -54.64 36.20
N ASN A 115 -31.92 -55.94 36.02
CA ASN A 115 -32.29 -56.97 37.01
C ASN A 115 -31.19 -57.34 38.02
N LEU A 116 -29.94 -56.92 37.80
CA LEU A 116 -28.82 -57.22 38.72
C LEU A 116 -28.75 -56.26 39.93
N VAL A 117 -29.39 -55.09 39.85
CA VAL A 117 -29.32 -54.06 40.91
C VAL A 117 -30.37 -54.30 42.01
N ARG A 118 -31.49 -55.00 41.72
CA ARG A 118 -32.58 -55.16 42.69
C ARG A 118 -32.29 -56.18 43.80
N LYS A 119 -31.53 -57.26 43.52
CA LYS A 119 -31.32 -58.36 44.48
C LYS A 119 -30.32 -58.10 45.61
N ASN A 120 -29.49 -57.05 45.51
CA ASN A 120 -28.48 -56.75 46.54
C ASN A 120 -28.80 -55.52 47.41
N SER A 121 -30.03 -55.01 47.35
CA SER A 121 -30.43 -53.79 48.09
C SER A 121 -30.95 -54.03 49.51
N GLN A 122 -30.99 -55.28 50.00
CA GLN A 122 -31.52 -55.61 51.34
C GLN A 122 -30.49 -56.10 52.35
N ILE A 123 -29.19 -56.11 52.01
CA ILE A 123 -28.14 -56.47 52.98
C ILE A 123 -27.06 -55.39 52.97
N LEU A 124 -26.90 -54.73 54.13
CA LEU A 124 -25.80 -53.86 54.57
C LEU A 124 -25.96 -52.35 54.34
N SER A 125 -26.79 -51.76 55.20
CA SER A 125 -26.45 -50.53 55.91
C SER A 125 -25.12 -50.69 56.68
N LYS A 126 -24.29 -49.63 56.67
CA LYS A 126 -23.00 -49.44 57.36
C LYS A 126 -21.74 -49.82 56.56
N ASN A 127 -20.98 -48.77 56.25
CA ASN A 127 -19.53 -48.64 56.02
C ASN A 127 -18.80 -49.64 55.09
N HIS A 128 -18.01 -49.04 54.19
CA HIS A 128 -16.97 -49.64 53.35
C HIS A 128 -17.44 -50.78 52.45
N ILE A 129 -17.76 -50.53 51.17
CA ILE A 129 -17.57 -51.47 50.02
C ILE A 129 -17.95 -50.86 48.63
N PHE A 130 -18.28 -49.56 48.50
CA PHE A 130 -18.59 -49.01 47.16
C PHE A 130 -17.40 -48.90 46.19
N TRP A 131 -16.15 -48.96 46.67
CA TRP A 131 -14.96 -49.04 45.82
C TRP A 131 -14.76 -50.40 45.12
N LYS A 132 -15.64 -51.40 45.35
CA LYS A 132 -15.48 -52.76 44.81
C LYS A 132 -16.33 -53.13 43.59
N MET A 133 -17.29 -52.31 43.16
CA MET A 133 -18.09 -52.60 41.95
C MET A 133 -17.55 -51.96 40.66
N PHE A 134 -16.75 -50.89 40.76
CA PHE A 134 -15.95 -50.39 39.63
C PHE A 134 -14.57 -51.08 39.51
N SER A 135 -14.20 -51.93 40.47
CA SER A 135 -12.94 -52.70 40.42
C SER A 135 -13.02 -54.03 39.65
N GLN A 136 -14.17 -54.35 39.04
CA GLN A 136 -14.35 -55.56 38.23
C GLN A 136 -14.64 -55.31 36.74
N ILE A 137 -14.48 -54.06 36.27
CA ILE A 137 -13.92 -53.89 34.92
C ILE A 137 -12.40 -53.96 35.14
N GLN A 138 -11.88 -55.18 35.18
CA GLN A 138 -10.54 -55.37 34.64
C GLN A 138 -10.67 -54.97 33.16
N PHE A 139 -10.44 -53.69 32.87
CA PHE A 139 -9.53 -53.43 31.76
C PHE A 139 -8.38 -54.36 32.10
N ARG A 140 -8.15 -55.39 31.27
CA ARG A 140 -6.81 -55.93 31.18
C ARG A 140 -5.98 -54.66 31.08
N ARG A 141 -5.29 -54.31 32.17
CA ARG A 141 -4.10 -53.50 32.06
C ARG A 141 -3.41 -54.23 30.92
N PHE A 142 -3.33 -53.59 29.76
CA PHE A 142 -2.10 -53.72 29.02
C PHE A 142 -1.02 -53.10 29.93
N CYS A 143 -0.73 -53.77 31.05
CA CYS A 143 0.60 -54.10 31.48
C CYS A 143 1.17 -55.00 30.38
N SER A 144 1.35 -54.38 29.22
CA SER A 144 2.62 -54.45 28.59
C SER A 144 3.32 -53.12 28.94
N LYS A 145 3.69 -52.86 30.20
CA LYS A 145 5.10 -53.13 30.51
C LYS A 145 5.37 -54.61 30.30
N SER A 146 5.55 -54.97 29.03
CA SER A 146 6.17 -56.24 28.73
C SER A 146 7.48 -56.18 29.50
N VAL A 147 7.88 -57.25 30.16
CA VAL A 147 9.22 -57.33 30.74
C VAL A 147 10.28 -56.99 29.66
N ARG A 148 9.93 -57.19 28.38
CA ARG A 148 10.68 -56.72 27.19
C ARG A 148 10.83 -55.20 27.05
N ALA A 149 9.91 -54.36 27.56
CA ALA A 149 10.07 -52.90 27.51
C ALA A 149 11.23 -52.40 28.38
N ASN A 150 11.59 -53.14 29.44
CA ASN A 150 12.80 -52.88 30.23
C ASN A 150 14.08 -53.41 29.54
N CYS A 151 13.94 -54.27 28.53
CA CYS A 151 15.03 -54.80 27.71
C CYS A 151 15.26 -53.99 26.42
N ILE A 152 14.50 -52.90 26.21
CA ILE A 152 14.59 -52.04 25.03
C ILE A 152 15.05 -50.65 25.49
N PHE A 153 16.17 -50.16 24.94
CA PHE A 153 16.67 -48.82 25.20
C PHE A 153 15.83 -47.77 24.46
N LEU A 154 14.71 -47.38 25.06
CA LEU A 154 13.91 -46.26 24.56
C LEU A 154 14.63 -44.93 24.81
N PRO A 155 14.58 -43.97 23.86
CA PRO A 155 15.08 -42.62 24.10
C PRO A 155 14.41 -41.98 25.33
N LYS A 156 15.21 -41.59 26.31
CA LYS A 156 14.75 -40.82 27.48
C LYS A 156 15.27 -39.41 27.35
N THR A 157 14.37 -38.44 27.29
CA THR A 157 14.73 -37.02 27.23
C THR A 157 13.83 -36.18 28.11
N SER A 158 14.40 -35.17 28.76
CA SER A 158 13.67 -34.09 29.44
C SER A 158 13.14 -33.04 28.46
N PHE A 159 13.46 -33.17 27.17
CA PHE A 159 13.03 -32.26 26.12
C PHE A 159 11.51 -32.25 25.98
N LYS A 160 10.91 -31.07 26.20
CA LYS A 160 9.47 -30.88 26.08
C LYS A 160 9.10 -30.83 24.59
N LYS A 161 8.28 -31.80 24.15
CA LYS A 161 7.81 -31.88 22.75
C LYS A 161 6.96 -30.68 22.32
N PHE A 162 6.17 -30.11 23.23
CA PHE A 162 5.29 -28.98 22.94
C PHE A 162 5.38 -27.93 24.05
N ILE A 163 5.42 -26.67 23.64
CA ILE A 163 5.38 -25.51 24.53
C ILE A 163 4.06 -24.79 24.27
N LYS A 164 3.26 -24.61 25.33
CA LYS A 164 2.00 -23.85 25.26
C LYS A 164 2.29 -22.40 24.87
N SER A 165 1.45 -21.80 24.02
CA SER A 165 1.63 -20.41 23.56
C SER A 165 1.79 -19.41 24.70
N ARG A 166 1.05 -19.60 25.81
CA ARG A 166 1.12 -18.77 27.02
C ARG A 166 2.47 -18.82 27.75
N GLU A 167 3.21 -19.93 27.61
CA GLU A 167 4.50 -20.14 28.28
C GLU A 167 5.69 -19.71 27.41
N ARG A 168 5.47 -19.52 26.10
CA ARG A 168 6.52 -19.24 25.13
C ARG A 168 7.28 -17.94 25.42
N ALA A 169 6.56 -16.85 25.66
CA ALA A 169 7.20 -15.55 25.93
C ALA A 169 8.12 -15.57 27.17
N ARG A 170 7.68 -16.25 28.24
CA ARG A 170 8.50 -16.43 29.46
C ARG A 170 9.72 -17.29 29.16
N LEU A 171 9.54 -18.42 28.49
CA LEU A 171 10.63 -19.33 28.15
C LEU A 171 11.67 -18.69 27.23
N ASP A 172 11.24 -17.93 26.22
CA ASP A 172 12.15 -17.22 25.32
C ASP A 172 13.01 -16.20 26.09
N SER A 173 12.42 -15.49 27.07
CA SER A 173 13.15 -14.55 27.92
C SER A 173 14.13 -15.25 28.86
N GLU A 174 13.72 -16.38 29.45
CA GLU A 174 14.61 -17.22 30.29
C GLU A 174 15.77 -17.78 29.46
N LEU A 175 15.49 -18.26 28.24
CA LEU A 175 16.50 -18.76 27.31
C LEU A 175 17.46 -17.66 26.87
N ALA A 176 16.95 -16.45 26.58
CA ALA A 176 17.81 -15.32 26.21
C ALA A 176 18.79 -14.95 27.33
N CYS A 177 18.33 -15.01 28.58
CA CYS A 177 19.17 -14.79 29.76
C CYS A 177 20.20 -15.92 29.94
N LEU A 178 19.76 -17.18 29.91
CA LEU A 178 20.64 -18.35 30.04
C LEU A 178 21.70 -18.41 28.91
N ALA A 179 21.31 -18.08 27.69
CA ALA A 179 22.18 -18.04 26.53
C ALA A 179 22.99 -16.73 26.40
N LYS A 180 22.83 -15.80 27.36
CA LYS A 180 23.58 -14.54 27.45
C LYS A 180 23.55 -13.72 26.16
N PHE A 181 22.38 -13.61 25.53
CA PHE A 181 22.25 -12.90 24.26
C PHE A 181 22.62 -11.42 24.33
N GLU A 182 22.42 -10.76 25.48
CA GLU A 182 22.83 -9.37 25.69
C GLU A 182 24.36 -9.21 25.76
N GLU A 183 25.07 -10.19 26.33
CA GLU A 183 26.53 -10.18 26.43
C GLU A 183 27.19 -10.60 25.10
N PHE A 184 26.50 -11.38 24.27
CA PHE A 184 27.06 -12.00 23.06
C PHE A 184 27.70 -10.98 22.10
N TYR A 185 27.10 -9.80 21.90
CA TYR A 185 27.65 -8.76 21.05
C TYR A 185 28.99 -8.22 21.58
N ASN A 186 29.06 -7.93 22.88
CA ASN A 186 30.27 -7.41 23.52
C ASN A 186 31.36 -8.49 23.59
N TRP A 187 30.98 -9.73 23.90
CA TRP A 187 31.88 -10.87 23.91
C TRP A 187 32.55 -11.07 22.55
N GLN A 188 31.77 -11.19 21.46
CA GLN A 188 32.35 -11.49 20.16
C GLN A 188 33.33 -10.41 19.66
N LEU A 189 33.16 -9.17 20.13
CA LEU A 189 33.99 -8.03 19.78
C LEU A 189 35.26 -7.91 20.64
N ASN A 190 35.13 -8.11 21.96
CA ASN A 190 36.16 -7.79 22.95
C ASN A 190 36.95 -9.00 23.47
N GLU A 191 36.50 -10.22 23.19
CA GLU A 191 37.20 -11.43 23.60
C GLU A 191 38.66 -11.43 23.08
N SER A 192 39.62 -11.71 23.97
CA SER A 192 41.06 -11.60 23.67
C SER A 192 41.48 -12.54 22.54
N THR A 193 40.93 -13.75 22.52
CA THR A 193 41.18 -14.78 21.51
C THR A 193 40.67 -14.40 20.11
N ARG A 194 39.74 -13.45 20.02
CA ARG A 194 39.14 -12.99 18.76
C ARG A 194 39.76 -11.71 18.22
N GLN A 195 40.69 -11.07 18.94
CA GLN A 195 41.25 -9.79 18.50
C GLN A 195 42.03 -9.86 17.18
N SER A 196 42.57 -11.04 16.85
CA SER A 196 43.24 -11.31 15.56
C SER A 196 42.27 -11.52 14.40
N PHE A 197 40.96 -11.70 14.67
CA PHE A 197 39.98 -12.00 13.64
C PHE A 197 39.61 -10.76 12.82
N PRO A 198 39.33 -10.93 11.52
CA PRO A 198 38.95 -9.84 10.64
C PRO A 198 37.61 -9.22 11.05
N ILE A 199 37.46 -7.93 10.79
CA ILE A 199 36.23 -7.19 11.05
C ILE A 199 35.29 -7.32 9.85
N PHE A 200 34.03 -7.61 10.14
CA PHE A 200 32.92 -7.56 9.19
C PHE A 200 31.94 -6.48 9.65
N GLU A 201 31.81 -5.41 8.87
CA GLU A 201 30.90 -4.32 9.18
C GLU A 201 29.57 -4.50 8.44
N LEU A 202 28.47 -4.52 9.20
CA LEU A 202 27.12 -4.55 8.67
C LEU A 202 26.43 -3.22 8.97
N LEU A 203 26.11 -2.46 7.92
CA LEU A 203 25.41 -1.19 8.05
C LEU A 203 23.91 -1.44 8.15
N ASP A 204 23.29 -0.92 9.20
CA ASP A 204 21.85 -1.00 9.39
C ASP A 204 21.15 0.13 8.63
N GLY A 205 20.22 -0.20 7.74
CA GLY A 205 19.24 0.78 7.23
C GLY A 205 18.30 1.20 8.36
N PRO A 206 18.25 2.48 8.74
CA PRO A 206 17.52 2.92 9.93
C PRO A 206 16.00 2.90 9.68
N PRO A 207 15.19 2.15 10.46
CA PRO A 207 13.74 2.27 10.39
C PRO A 207 13.27 3.66 10.82
N TYR A 208 12.09 4.06 10.30
CA TYR A 208 11.41 5.28 10.73
C TYR A 208 10.91 5.15 12.18
N ALA A 209 11.22 6.16 13.00
CA ALA A 209 10.79 6.25 14.40
C ALA A 209 9.38 6.83 14.54
N ASN A 210 8.38 6.24 13.87
CA ASN A 210 7.02 6.80 13.81
C ASN A 210 5.91 5.88 14.36
N GLY A 211 6.19 4.61 14.68
CA GLY A 211 5.18 3.65 15.09
C GLY A 211 5.73 2.33 15.62
N ASP A 212 4.84 1.41 15.92
CA ASP A 212 5.21 0.07 16.37
C ASP A 212 5.76 -0.79 15.23
N VAL A 213 6.46 -1.85 15.62
CA VAL A 213 7.05 -2.79 14.66
C VAL A 213 5.98 -3.65 13.98
N HIS A 214 6.27 -4.12 12.77
CA HIS A 214 5.42 -5.02 12.00
C HIS A 214 6.24 -6.18 11.40
N VAL A 215 5.59 -7.13 10.74
CA VAL A 215 6.25 -8.34 10.20
C VAL A 215 7.44 -8.01 9.28
N GLY A 216 7.32 -7.00 8.41
CA GLY A 216 8.45 -6.53 7.61
C GLY A 216 9.69 -6.12 8.42
N HIS A 217 9.53 -5.47 9.57
CA HIS A 217 10.64 -5.17 10.47
C HIS A 217 11.26 -6.44 11.05
N ALA A 218 10.42 -7.41 11.45
CA ALA A 218 10.88 -8.69 11.97
C ALA A 218 11.72 -9.45 10.94
N ILE A 219 11.20 -9.59 9.71
CA ILE A 219 11.93 -10.26 8.62
C ILE A 219 13.28 -9.57 8.38
N ASN A 220 13.31 -8.24 8.26
CA ASN A 220 14.56 -7.51 8.02
C ASN A 220 15.59 -7.69 9.14
N LYS A 221 15.18 -7.54 10.40
CA LYS A 221 16.09 -7.60 11.54
C LYS A 221 16.55 -9.02 11.85
N ILE A 222 15.68 -10.02 11.73
CA ILE A 222 16.04 -11.44 11.94
C ILE A 222 17.01 -11.91 10.85
N LEU A 223 16.80 -11.54 9.59
CA LEU A 223 17.74 -11.88 8.51
C LEU A 223 19.12 -11.25 8.75
N LYS A 224 19.18 -9.98 9.19
CA LYS A 224 20.44 -9.34 9.56
C LYS A 224 21.11 -10.07 10.73
N ASP A 225 20.37 -10.48 11.75
CA ASP A 225 20.91 -11.24 12.88
C ASP A 225 21.48 -12.60 12.45
N PHE A 226 20.83 -13.32 11.51
CA PHE A 226 21.39 -14.54 10.93
C PHE A 226 22.74 -14.29 10.26
N VAL A 227 22.88 -13.20 9.51
CA VAL A 227 24.16 -12.82 8.90
C VAL A 227 25.19 -12.50 9.98
N VAL A 228 24.84 -11.69 10.99
CA VAL A 228 25.73 -11.34 12.11
C VAL A 228 26.24 -12.61 12.80
N ARG A 229 25.34 -13.49 13.24
CA ARG A 229 25.71 -14.72 13.95
C ARG A 229 26.52 -15.67 13.07
N SER A 230 26.17 -15.81 11.80
CA SER A 230 26.91 -16.64 10.85
C SER A 230 28.34 -16.13 10.66
N GLN A 231 28.55 -14.81 10.50
CA GLN A 231 29.89 -14.24 10.34
C GLN A 231 30.72 -14.36 11.63
N VAL A 232 30.11 -14.20 12.80
CA VAL A 232 30.77 -14.47 14.09
C VAL A 232 31.21 -15.94 14.17
N TYR A 233 30.34 -16.88 13.78
CA TYR A 233 30.64 -18.31 13.76
C TYR A 233 31.75 -18.66 12.76
N SER A 234 31.81 -17.97 11.61
CA SER A 234 32.90 -18.09 10.62
C SER A 234 34.22 -17.45 11.06
N GLY A 235 34.36 -17.03 12.32
CA GLY A 235 35.61 -16.50 12.85
C GLY A 235 35.87 -15.03 12.49
N LYS A 236 34.81 -14.21 12.34
CA LYS A 236 34.93 -12.75 12.19
C LYS A 236 34.43 -12.01 13.42
N ARG A 237 34.86 -10.75 13.58
CA ARG A 237 34.25 -9.82 14.53
C ARG A 237 33.27 -8.93 13.79
N VAL A 238 32.03 -8.86 14.27
CA VAL A 238 30.97 -8.14 13.56
C VAL A 238 30.69 -6.81 14.22
N LEU A 239 30.75 -5.73 13.44
CA LEU A 239 30.26 -4.41 13.80
C LEU A 239 28.88 -4.23 13.22
N PHE A 240 27.85 -4.25 14.07
CA PHE A 240 26.47 -3.98 13.69
C PHE A 240 25.86 -2.97 14.66
N ARG A 241 25.70 -1.74 14.18
CA ARG A 241 25.16 -0.62 14.95
C ARG A 241 23.74 -0.31 14.45
N PRO A 242 22.71 -0.48 15.28
CA PRO A 242 21.35 -0.15 14.90
C PRO A 242 21.19 1.38 14.84
N GLY A 243 20.27 1.84 14.00
CA GLY A 243 19.91 3.25 14.01
C GLY A 243 18.45 3.53 13.67
N TRP A 244 18.07 4.79 13.81
CA TRP A 244 16.70 5.24 13.61
C TRP A 244 16.64 6.55 12.85
N ASP A 245 15.71 6.61 11.90
CA ASP A 245 15.37 7.84 11.20
C ASP A 245 14.26 8.57 11.96
N CYS A 246 14.63 9.71 12.52
CA CYS A 246 13.86 10.50 13.46
C CYS A 246 13.29 11.79 12.84
N HIS A 247 13.55 12.04 11.56
CA HIS A 247 13.08 13.25 10.86
C HIS A 247 12.03 12.91 9.80
N GLY A 248 11.45 13.97 9.23
CA GLY A 248 10.58 13.87 8.05
C GLY A 248 9.09 13.96 8.35
N LEU A 249 8.35 14.14 7.26
CA LEU A 249 6.91 14.37 7.23
C LEU A 249 6.05 13.30 7.96
N PRO A 250 6.39 12.00 7.98
CA PRO A 250 5.55 11.01 8.66
C PRO A 250 5.34 11.28 10.16
N ILE A 251 6.36 11.80 10.86
CA ILE A 251 6.23 12.17 12.27
C ILE A 251 5.38 13.44 12.41
N GLU A 252 5.56 14.42 11.51
CA GLU A 252 4.76 15.65 11.50
C GLU A 252 3.28 15.40 11.20
N LEU A 253 2.97 14.50 10.26
CA LEU A 253 1.60 14.09 9.96
C LEU A 253 0.94 13.36 11.14
N LYS A 254 1.72 12.56 11.88
CA LYS A 254 1.23 11.91 13.10
C LYS A 254 0.88 12.95 14.17
N ILE A 255 1.73 13.96 14.37
CA ILE A 255 1.44 15.10 15.25
C ILE A 255 0.18 15.85 14.79
N ALA A 256 0.02 16.07 13.49
CA ALA A 256 -1.13 16.77 12.95
C ALA A 256 -2.44 15.97 13.13
N ARG A 257 -2.40 14.64 13.00
CA ARG A 257 -3.54 13.74 13.26
C ARG A 257 -3.89 13.69 14.74
N ASP A 258 -2.91 13.57 15.61
CA ASP A 258 -3.13 13.49 17.07
C ASP A 258 -3.58 14.85 17.65
N ASN A 259 -3.23 15.97 17.00
CA ASN A 259 -3.55 17.34 17.43
C ASN A 259 -4.62 18.03 16.58
N GLN A 260 -5.55 17.32 15.90
CA GLN A 260 -6.56 17.90 14.99
C GLN A 260 -7.40 19.07 15.57
N GLN A 261 -7.35 19.34 16.88
CA GLN A 261 -7.98 20.50 17.53
C GLN A 261 -7.05 21.66 17.94
N LYS A 262 -5.71 21.56 17.81
CA LYS A 262 -4.74 22.56 18.34
C LYS A 262 -3.74 23.17 17.33
N VAL A 263 -3.76 22.78 16.05
CA VAL A 263 -2.70 23.10 15.08
C VAL A 263 -2.62 24.59 14.69
N LYS A 264 -3.68 25.40 14.87
CA LYS A 264 -3.67 26.80 14.38
C LYS A 264 -2.78 27.77 15.18
N ASP A 265 -2.36 27.44 16.40
CA ASP A 265 -1.58 28.34 17.27
C ASP A 265 -0.29 27.72 17.86
N THR A 266 0.15 26.53 17.40
CA THR A 266 1.34 25.90 17.98
C THR A 266 2.63 26.46 17.37
N SER A 267 3.59 26.84 18.20
CA SER A 267 4.88 27.37 17.71
C SER A 267 5.71 26.26 17.03
N LEU A 268 6.53 26.62 16.03
CA LEU A 268 7.43 25.67 15.34
C LEU A 268 8.38 24.93 16.29
N VAL A 269 8.74 25.56 17.42
CA VAL A 269 9.60 24.97 18.45
C VAL A 269 8.85 23.87 19.21
N GLU A 270 7.58 24.10 19.54
CA GLU A 270 6.74 23.10 20.23
C GLU A 270 6.48 21.89 19.34
N THR A 271 6.19 22.11 18.06
CA THR A 271 6.01 21.02 17.08
C THR A 271 7.26 20.14 17.00
N ARG A 272 8.45 20.75 16.92
CA ARG A 272 9.74 20.01 16.90
C ARG A 272 10.00 19.26 18.21
N LYS A 273 9.63 19.85 19.36
CA LYS A 273 9.73 19.16 20.66
C LYS A 273 8.80 17.95 20.71
N ALA A 274 7.56 18.10 20.27
CA ALA A 274 6.59 17.01 20.21
C ALA A 274 7.06 15.89 19.27
N ALA A 275 7.57 16.23 18.08
CA ALA A 275 8.16 15.27 17.14
C ALA A 275 9.28 14.45 17.77
N ARG A 276 10.18 15.13 18.50
CA ARG A 276 11.28 14.47 19.20
C ARG A 276 10.79 13.50 20.28
N GLN A 277 9.74 13.85 21.02
CA GLN A 277 9.17 12.96 22.04
C GLN A 277 8.52 11.71 21.43
N ILE A 278 7.77 11.88 20.34
CA ILE A 278 7.18 10.74 19.61
C ILE A 278 8.27 9.82 19.09
N ALA A 279 9.33 10.37 18.49
CA ALA A 279 10.47 9.58 18.00
C ALA A 279 11.12 8.78 19.12
N LEU A 280 11.40 9.40 20.27
CA LEU A 280 12.00 8.72 21.44
C LEU A 280 11.13 7.57 21.96
N HIS A 281 9.80 7.79 22.05
CA HIS A 281 8.88 6.74 22.46
C HIS A 281 8.85 5.57 21.46
N SER A 282 8.77 5.88 20.16
CA SER A 282 8.81 4.86 19.10
C SER A 282 10.13 4.09 19.08
N ILE A 283 11.27 4.76 19.26
CA ILE A 283 12.59 4.11 19.40
C ILE A 283 12.57 3.11 20.55
N ALA A 284 12.11 3.51 21.74
CA ALA A 284 12.08 2.64 22.91
C ALA A 284 11.21 1.39 22.67
N SER A 285 10.01 1.56 22.09
CA SER A 285 9.11 0.44 21.73
C SER A 285 9.74 -0.52 20.71
N GLN A 286 10.33 0.04 19.65
CA GLN A 286 10.97 -0.73 18.59
C GLN A 286 12.23 -1.46 19.07
N GLU A 287 13.10 -0.80 19.84
CA GLU A 287 14.29 -1.38 20.44
C GLU A 287 13.94 -2.57 21.33
N ASN A 288 12.93 -2.41 22.20
CA ASN A 288 12.45 -3.50 23.06
C ASN A 288 11.98 -4.71 22.24
N SER A 289 11.26 -4.44 21.13
CA SER A 289 10.79 -5.50 20.24
C SER A 289 11.93 -6.22 19.52
N PHE A 290 12.95 -5.48 19.04
CA PHE A 290 14.12 -6.06 18.39
C PHE A 290 14.96 -6.90 19.35
N LYS A 291 15.15 -6.45 20.59
CA LYS A 291 15.81 -7.23 21.66
C LYS A 291 15.03 -8.50 21.98
N ARG A 292 13.69 -8.42 22.03
CA ARG A 292 12.82 -9.59 22.24
C ARG A 292 12.92 -10.62 21.12
N TRP A 293 13.23 -10.20 19.90
CA TRP A 293 13.53 -11.10 18.77
C TRP A 293 14.97 -11.63 18.78
N ALA A 294 15.72 -11.41 19.88
CA ALA A 294 17.10 -11.85 20.08
C ALA A 294 18.08 -11.31 19.03
N VAL A 295 17.81 -10.12 18.49
CA VAL A 295 18.70 -9.46 17.54
C VAL A 295 19.98 -9.00 18.25
N THR A 296 21.11 -9.48 17.76
CA THR A 296 22.45 -9.17 18.25
C THR A 296 22.94 -7.88 17.62
N ALA A 297 23.09 -6.80 18.39
CA ALA A 297 23.57 -5.51 17.89
C ALA A 297 24.23 -4.68 19.01
N ASP A 298 24.89 -3.57 18.64
CA ASP A 298 25.33 -2.56 19.59
C ASP A 298 24.13 -1.73 20.10
N TRP A 299 23.43 -2.28 21.09
CA TRP A 299 22.33 -1.58 21.76
C TRP A 299 22.81 -0.46 22.69
N THR A 300 24.12 -0.39 22.99
CA THR A 300 24.67 0.62 23.92
C THR A 300 24.91 1.95 23.24
N ASN A 301 25.23 1.92 21.95
CA ASN A 301 25.54 3.09 21.15
C ASN A 301 24.78 3.05 19.82
N PRO A 302 23.43 3.10 19.82
CA PRO A 302 22.67 3.27 18.59
C PRO A 302 22.96 4.63 17.94
N TYR A 303 22.64 4.81 16.66
CA TYR A 303 22.70 6.12 16.01
C TYR A 303 21.29 6.67 15.72
N HIS A 304 21.08 7.96 15.99
CA HIS A 304 19.82 8.63 15.68
C HIS A 304 20.07 9.81 14.75
N THR A 305 19.26 9.95 13.70
CA THR A 305 19.41 11.09 12.77
C THR A 305 19.15 12.44 13.45
N MET A 306 18.44 12.45 14.59
CA MET A 306 18.21 13.65 15.43
C MET A 306 19.36 14.01 16.39
N ASP A 307 20.45 13.24 16.41
CA ASP A 307 21.61 13.53 17.24
C ASP A 307 22.39 14.72 16.69
N LYS A 308 22.81 15.62 17.58
CA LYS A 308 23.53 16.84 17.19
C LYS A 308 24.81 16.54 16.41
N LYS A 309 25.52 15.46 16.74
CA LYS A 309 26.72 15.02 16.03
C LYS A 309 26.41 14.55 14.61
N TYR A 310 25.29 13.84 14.43
CA TYR A 310 24.82 13.37 13.12
C TYR A 310 24.45 14.55 12.23
N VAL A 311 23.57 15.44 12.71
CA VAL A 311 23.15 16.66 11.98
C VAL A 311 24.36 17.55 11.66
N ALA A 312 25.31 17.70 12.58
CA ALA A 312 26.53 18.47 12.31
C ALA A 312 27.42 17.82 11.23
N LYS A 313 27.41 16.50 11.08
CA LYS A 313 28.14 15.82 9.99
C LYS A 313 27.41 15.96 8.66
N GLU A 314 26.09 15.83 8.66
CA GLU A 314 25.22 16.05 7.50
C GLU A 314 25.38 17.48 6.95
N LEU A 315 25.35 18.51 7.81
CA LEU A 315 25.56 19.90 7.39
C LEU A 315 26.95 20.17 6.82
N ARG A 316 28.00 19.52 7.37
CA ARG A 316 29.36 19.62 6.82
C ARG A 316 29.43 18.99 5.44
N LEU A 317 28.83 17.80 5.26
CA LEU A 317 28.75 17.13 3.98
C LEU A 317 27.99 17.97 2.95
N PHE A 318 26.85 18.57 3.35
CA PHE A 318 26.12 19.50 2.50
C PHE A 318 27.01 20.68 2.06
N GLY A 319 27.78 21.26 2.99
CA GLY A 319 28.74 22.33 2.68
C GLY A 319 29.86 21.88 1.73
N GLU A 320 30.36 20.65 1.86
CA GLU A 320 31.34 20.07 0.95
C GLU A 320 30.75 19.88 -0.46
N LEU A 321 29.56 19.29 -0.57
CA LEU A 321 28.86 19.10 -1.84
C LEU A 321 28.51 20.43 -2.52
N TYR A 322 28.17 21.45 -1.73
CA TYR A 322 27.95 22.80 -2.23
C TYR A 322 29.25 23.44 -2.77
N LYS A 323 30.38 23.28 -2.08
CA LYS A 323 31.70 23.74 -2.58
C LYS A 323 32.10 23.03 -3.87
N LEU A 324 31.72 21.76 -4.03
CA LEU A 324 31.93 20.99 -5.26
C LEU A 324 30.95 21.36 -6.39
N LYS A 325 30.07 22.36 -6.18
CA LYS A 325 29.03 22.79 -7.13
C LYS A 325 28.03 21.69 -7.52
N MET A 326 27.93 20.64 -6.70
CA MET A 326 26.94 19.59 -6.88
C MET A 326 25.56 20.02 -6.37
N ILE A 327 25.52 20.96 -5.43
CA ILE A 327 24.27 21.51 -4.90
C ILE A 327 24.02 22.87 -5.50
N TYR A 328 22.84 23.04 -6.11
CA TYR A 328 22.45 24.31 -6.73
C TYR A 328 20.97 24.59 -6.49
N GLN A 329 20.60 25.87 -6.52
CA GLN A 329 19.22 26.31 -6.43
C GLN A 329 18.74 26.72 -7.82
N THR A 330 17.60 26.19 -8.26
CA THR A 330 16.99 26.59 -9.53
C THR A 330 15.48 26.63 -9.44
N PHE A 331 14.85 27.36 -10.37
CA PHE A 331 13.41 27.34 -10.58
C PHE A 331 13.12 26.38 -11.71
N MET A 332 12.43 25.27 -11.42
CA MET A 332 12.07 24.27 -12.43
C MET A 332 10.80 23.52 -12.01
N PRO A 333 10.11 22.86 -12.96
CA PRO A 333 8.99 21.99 -12.65
C PRO A 333 9.42 20.86 -11.72
N VAL A 334 8.68 20.69 -10.65
CA VAL A 334 8.84 19.60 -9.69
C VAL A 334 7.48 18.94 -9.47
N TYR A 335 7.51 17.67 -9.09
CA TYR A 335 6.35 17.04 -8.50
C TYR A 335 6.06 17.72 -7.17
N TRP A 336 4.86 18.29 -7.04
CA TRP A 336 4.42 19.01 -5.86
C TRP A 336 3.17 18.34 -5.30
N SER A 337 3.20 18.06 -3.99
CA SER A 337 2.04 17.55 -3.27
C SER A 337 1.33 18.72 -2.58
N PRO A 338 0.15 19.17 -3.07
CA PRO A 338 -0.62 20.20 -2.38
C PRO A 338 -1.07 19.75 -0.99
N SER A 339 -1.21 18.44 -0.77
CA SER A 339 -1.58 17.88 0.53
C SER A 339 -0.48 17.97 1.57
N SER A 340 0.78 17.95 1.13
CA SER A 340 1.97 17.91 1.99
C SER A 340 2.80 19.20 1.95
N PHE A 341 2.41 20.17 1.12
CA PHE A 341 3.10 21.47 0.93
C PHE A 341 4.60 21.33 0.61
N THR A 342 4.96 20.30 -0.16
CA THR A 342 6.36 20.03 -0.48
C THR A 342 6.52 19.48 -1.89
N ALA A 343 7.72 19.73 -2.43
CA ALA A 343 8.21 19.00 -3.59
C ALA A 343 8.50 17.54 -3.19
N LEU A 344 8.27 16.62 -4.12
CA LEU A 344 8.55 15.19 -3.98
C LEU A 344 9.58 14.76 -5.02
N ALA A 345 10.49 13.86 -4.62
CA ALA A 345 11.34 13.15 -5.56
C ALA A 345 10.56 12.06 -6.29
N GLU A 346 11.06 11.58 -7.43
CA GLU A 346 10.41 10.50 -8.20
C GLU A 346 10.29 9.20 -7.38
N SER A 347 11.25 8.92 -6.50
CA SER A 347 11.21 7.78 -5.58
C SER A 347 10.16 7.90 -4.47
N GLU A 348 9.55 9.08 -4.30
CA GLU A 348 8.49 9.36 -3.33
C GLU A 348 7.10 9.40 -4.01
N LEU A 349 6.98 8.92 -5.24
CA LEU A 349 5.72 8.84 -5.96
C LEU A 349 5.22 7.40 -6.04
N ASP A 350 3.95 7.20 -5.74
CA ASP A 350 3.24 5.98 -6.06
C ASP A 350 2.36 6.21 -7.28
N TYR A 351 2.51 5.38 -8.31
CA TYR A 351 1.61 5.42 -9.45
C TYR A 351 0.36 4.59 -9.14
N MET A 352 -0.82 5.21 -9.31
CA MET A 352 -2.11 4.57 -9.08
C MET A 352 -3.03 4.78 -10.29
N ASP A 353 -4.03 3.91 -10.43
CA ASP A 353 -5.03 4.05 -11.48
C ASP A 353 -5.94 5.24 -11.16
N HIS A 354 -6.03 6.19 -12.09
CA HIS A 354 -6.73 7.45 -11.91
C HIS A 354 -7.56 7.77 -13.16
N SER A 355 -8.74 8.37 -12.94
CA SER A 355 -9.62 8.83 -14.01
C SER A 355 -9.51 10.34 -14.13
N SER A 356 -8.92 10.82 -15.22
CA SER A 356 -8.87 12.25 -15.54
C SER A 356 -9.89 12.61 -16.62
N THR A 357 -10.38 13.84 -16.59
CA THR A 357 -11.19 14.35 -17.71
C THR A 357 -10.28 14.80 -18.83
N ALA A 358 -10.23 14.03 -19.91
CA ALA A 358 -9.48 14.38 -21.10
C ALA A 358 -10.33 15.26 -22.03
N ALA A 359 -9.69 16.23 -22.70
CA ALA A 359 -10.35 17.17 -23.58
C ALA A 359 -9.61 17.31 -24.91
N PHE A 360 -10.37 17.30 -26.00
CA PHE A 360 -9.93 17.75 -27.32
C PHE A 360 -10.26 19.24 -27.46
N TYR A 361 -9.24 20.09 -27.49
CA TYR A 361 -9.38 21.55 -27.56
C TYR A 361 -8.88 22.07 -28.90
N ARG A 362 -9.58 23.04 -29.49
CA ARG A 362 -9.21 23.66 -30.77
C ARG A 362 -8.62 25.05 -30.57
N PHE A 363 -7.40 25.25 -31.05
CA PHE A 363 -6.76 26.56 -31.16
C PHE A 363 -6.99 27.15 -32.54
N ALA A 364 -7.49 28.38 -32.63
CA ALA A 364 -7.68 29.05 -33.92
C ALA A 364 -6.32 29.45 -34.48
N VAL A 365 -5.92 28.84 -35.60
CA VAL A 365 -4.70 29.24 -36.32
C VAL A 365 -4.98 30.61 -36.94
N VAL A 366 -4.08 31.56 -36.71
CA VAL A 366 -4.25 32.93 -37.18
C VAL A 366 -3.21 33.23 -38.23
N CYS A 367 -3.66 33.78 -39.33
CA CYS A 367 -2.84 34.60 -40.22
C CYS A 367 -3.21 36.03 -39.87
N ASN A 368 -2.33 36.80 -39.20
CA ASN A 368 -2.65 38.19 -38.90
C ASN A 368 -1.77 39.13 -39.74
N ILE A 369 -2.36 39.60 -40.85
CA ILE A 369 -2.01 40.86 -41.50
C ILE A 369 -2.73 41.91 -40.68
N PHE A 370 -2.10 42.69 -39.79
CA PHE A 370 -2.54 44.05 -39.41
C PHE A 370 -1.70 44.60 -38.24
N LYS A 371 -0.57 45.24 -38.57
CA LYS A 371 -0.11 46.54 -38.04
C LYS A 371 1.15 46.98 -38.81
N PRO A 372 1.27 48.25 -39.24
CA PRO A 372 2.41 48.68 -40.05
C PRO A 372 3.54 49.10 -39.12
N LEU A 373 4.68 48.39 -39.13
CA LEU A 373 5.99 49.02 -38.96
C LEU A 373 7.15 48.03 -39.23
N THR A 374 8.10 48.50 -40.04
CA THR A 374 9.45 47.97 -40.31
C THR A 374 9.58 46.62 -41.06
N VAL A 375 10.47 46.66 -42.07
CA VAL A 375 10.67 45.73 -43.20
C VAL A 375 10.87 44.26 -42.81
N THR A 376 11.28 43.96 -41.58
CA THR A 376 11.50 42.58 -41.09
C THR A 376 10.21 41.83 -40.77
N ILE A 377 9.17 42.53 -40.32
CA ILE A 377 7.87 41.91 -39.96
C ILE A 377 7.07 41.56 -41.22
N ALA A 378 7.22 42.33 -42.31
CA ALA A 378 6.55 42.05 -43.59
C ALA A 378 6.94 40.69 -44.17
N ILE A 379 8.21 40.28 -44.04
CA ILE A 379 8.70 38.96 -44.47
C ILE A 379 8.09 37.86 -43.60
N ALA A 380 8.11 38.02 -42.26
CA ALA A 380 7.52 37.04 -41.35
C ALA A 380 6.00 36.88 -41.54
N ILE A 381 5.29 38.00 -41.74
CA ILE A 381 3.86 38.02 -42.06
C ILE A 381 3.61 37.37 -43.43
N LEU A 382 4.42 37.67 -44.44
CA LEU A 382 4.32 37.04 -45.76
C LEU A 382 4.58 35.53 -45.66
N THR A 383 5.60 35.07 -44.93
CA THR A 383 5.88 33.63 -44.69
C THR A 383 4.75 32.96 -43.92
N LEU A 384 4.16 33.62 -42.92
CA LEU A 384 3.01 33.12 -42.16
C LEU A 384 1.76 32.94 -43.04
N ILE A 385 1.42 33.95 -43.83
CA ILE A 385 0.31 33.91 -44.79
C ILE A 385 0.60 32.90 -45.89
N ILE A 386 1.84 32.80 -46.36
CA ILE A 386 2.26 31.79 -47.32
C ILE A 386 2.09 30.42 -46.70
N ASN A 387 2.56 30.12 -45.48
CA ASN A 387 2.49 28.76 -44.92
C ASN A 387 1.04 28.34 -44.65
N SER A 388 0.26 29.17 -43.98
CA SER A 388 -1.17 28.92 -43.74
C SER A 388 -2.00 28.92 -45.03
N GLY A 389 -1.71 29.84 -45.95
CA GLY A 389 -2.33 29.94 -47.27
C GLY A 389 -1.92 28.82 -48.21
N PHE A 390 -0.70 28.28 -48.08
CA PHE A 390 -0.17 27.13 -48.83
C PHE A 390 -0.83 25.83 -48.37
N ILE A 391 -1.02 25.68 -47.05
CA ILE A 391 -1.83 24.57 -46.51
C ILE A 391 -3.27 24.67 -47.05
N LEU A 392 -3.86 25.87 -47.05
CA LEU A 392 -5.22 26.07 -47.56
C LEU A 392 -5.34 25.98 -49.09
N SER A 393 -4.34 26.40 -49.86
CA SER A 393 -4.35 26.37 -51.34
C SER A 393 -4.25 24.96 -51.90
N LYS A 394 -3.71 24.02 -51.10
CA LYS A 394 -3.73 22.59 -51.42
C LYS A 394 -5.12 21.97 -51.21
N CYS A 395 -6.05 22.65 -50.54
CA CYS A 395 -7.45 22.23 -50.45
C CYS A 395 -8.23 22.67 -51.69
N LYS A 396 -9.34 21.98 -52.01
CA LYS A 396 -10.22 22.38 -53.11
C LYS A 396 -10.84 23.76 -52.84
N GLU A 397 -10.90 24.60 -53.87
CA GLU A 397 -11.53 25.92 -53.83
C GLU A 397 -13.03 25.79 -53.55
N GLU A 398 -13.55 26.54 -52.58
CA GLU A 398 -14.96 26.50 -52.17
C GLU A 398 -15.49 27.90 -51.84
N GLU A 399 -16.79 28.12 -52.04
CA GLU A 399 -17.47 29.42 -51.86
C GLU A 399 -17.54 29.90 -50.39
N ARG A 400 -17.23 29.03 -49.41
CA ARG A 400 -17.38 29.35 -47.99
C ARG A 400 -16.07 29.85 -47.35
N PRO A 401 -16.13 30.87 -46.47
CA PRO A 401 -14.97 31.28 -45.70
C PRO A 401 -14.48 30.14 -44.81
N THR A 402 -13.17 29.86 -44.87
CA THR A 402 -12.53 28.73 -44.20
C THR A 402 -11.71 29.19 -42.99
N LYS A 403 -11.83 28.47 -41.87
CA LYS A 403 -11.03 28.68 -40.65
C LYS A 403 -10.26 27.42 -40.31
N LEU A 404 -8.97 27.56 -40.05
CA LEU A 404 -8.07 26.48 -39.68
C LEU A 404 -7.86 26.45 -38.16
N TYR A 405 -7.91 25.26 -37.58
CA TYR A 405 -7.70 25.04 -36.15
C TYR A 405 -6.65 23.96 -35.92
N ALA A 406 -5.79 24.15 -34.92
CA ALA A 406 -4.98 23.07 -34.37
C ALA A 406 -5.78 22.34 -33.31
N LEU A 407 -5.93 21.02 -33.45
CA LEU A 407 -6.62 20.20 -32.48
C LEU A 407 -5.59 19.59 -31.53
N VAL A 408 -5.66 19.96 -30.26
CA VAL A 408 -4.82 19.39 -29.20
C VAL A 408 -5.62 18.45 -28.32
N TRP A 409 -4.93 17.53 -27.67
CA TRP A 409 -5.49 16.66 -26.65
C TRP A 409 -4.73 16.84 -25.34
N THR A 410 -5.46 16.89 -24.22
CA THR A 410 -4.87 16.99 -22.88
C THR A 410 -5.69 16.22 -21.86
N THR A 411 -5.02 15.59 -20.90
CA THR A 411 -5.61 14.97 -19.70
C THR A 411 -5.67 15.94 -18.52
N THR A 412 -5.07 17.12 -18.64
CA THR A 412 -5.00 18.17 -17.62
C THR A 412 -5.58 19.49 -18.13
N PRO A 413 -6.91 19.58 -18.39
CA PRO A 413 -7.54 20.80 -18.91
C PRO A 413 -7.22 22.06 -18.09
N TRP A 414 -7.04 21.93 -16.78
CA TRP A 414 -6.63 23.01 -15.88
C TRP A 414 -5.33 23.74 -16.31
N THR A 415 -4.48 23.14 -17.14
CA THR A 415 -3.28 23.78 -17.67
C THR A 415 -3.53 24.67 -18.90
N LEU A 416 -4.70 24.54 -19.56
CA LEU A 416 -5.04 25.29 -20.78
C LEU A 416 -5.01 26.82 -20.65
N PRO A 417 -5.46 27.45 -19.53
CA PRO A 417 -5.35 28.90 -19.37
C PRO A 417 -3.90 29.40 -19.40
N MET A 418 -2.94 28.52 -19.04
CA MET A 418 -1.51 28.79 -18.94
C MET A 418 -0.75 28.23 -20.15
N ASN A 419 -1.43 28.07 -21.28
CA ASN A 419 -0.82 27.60 -22.51
C ASN A 419 0.12 28.65 -23.11
N ASN A 420 1.34 28.22 -23.43
CA ASN A 420 2.39 29.05 -24.02
C ASN A 420 2.68 28.73 -25.49
N ALA A 421 2.50 27.49 -25.92
CA ALA A 421 2.77 27.09 -27.30
C ALA A 421 2.03 25.80 -27.68
N VAL A 422 2.04 25.45 -28.97
CA VAL A 422 1.63 24.13 -29.44
C VAL A 422 2.84 23.44 -30.04
N ALA A 423 3.20 22.29 -29.48
CA ALA A 423 4.30 21.48 -29.94
C ALA A 423 3.89 20.53 -31.08
N TYR A 424 4.78 20.37 -32.06
CA TYR A 424 4.66 19.43 -33.16
C TYR A 424 5.98 18.68 -33.40
N LYS A 425 5.92 17.61 -34.19
CA LYS A 425 7.10 16.83 -34.62
C LYS A 425 7.35 17.05 -36.11
N LYS A 426 8.52 17.55 -36.49
CA LYS A 426 8.85 17.91 -37.89
C LYS A 426 8.68 16.76 -38.90
N ASP A 427 9.09 15.55 -38.52
CA ASP A 427 9.11 14.38 -39.43
C ASP A 427 7.78 13.60 -39.41
N ALA A 428 6.82 14.02 -38.57
CA ALA A 428 5.51 13.39 -38.51
C ALA A 428 4.62 13.85 -39.67
N ILE A 429 3.70 12.97 -40.08
CA ILE A 429 2.75 13.26 -41.16
C ILE A 429 1.45 13.80 -40.53
N TYR A 430 1.10 15.03 -40.88
CA TYR A 430 -0.12 15.71 -40.44
C TYR A 430 -1.15 15.78 -41.56
N THR A 431 -2.41 15.93 -41.17
CA THR A 431 -3.54 16.02 -42.09
C THR A 431 -4.40 17.21 -41.73
N VAL A 432 -5.01 17.81 -42.75
CA VAL A 432 -6.12 18.74 -42.58
C VAL A 432 -7.41 17.96 -42.82
N VAL A 433 -8.26 17.94 -41.81
CA VAL A 433 -9.54 17.24 -41.86
C VAL A 433 -10.70 18.18 -41.62
N GLU A 434 -11.84 17.78 -42.13
CA GLU A 434 -13.13 18.33 -41.78
C GLU A 434 -13.90 17.36 -40.90
N LEU A 435 -14.47 17.86 -39.80
CA LEU A 435 -15.29 17.06 -38.89
C LEU A 435 -16.73 17.00 -39.38
N LEU A 436 -17.19 15.80 -39.74
CA LEU A 436 -18.54 15.50 -40.22
C LEU A 436 -19.44 15.15 -39.03
N ALA A 437 -19.86 16.15 -38.27
CA ALA A 437 -20.85 15.99 -37.19
C ALA A 437 -22.21 16.59 -37.57
N ASP A 438 -23.30 16.03 -37.05
CA ASP A 438 -24.65 16.56 -37.27
C ASP A 438 -24.74 18.03 -36.83
N GLY A 439 -25.14 18.91 -37.77
CA GLY A 439 -25.20 20.36 -37.58
C GLY A 439 -23.95 21.16 -38.01
N HIS A 440 -22.82 20.53 -38.33
CA HIS A 440 -21.63 21.23 -38.85
C HIS A 440 -21.81 21.72 -40.30
N TYR A 441 -22.56 20.98 -41.13
CA TYR A 441 -22.80 21.33 -42.55
C TYR A 441 -23.61 22.63 -42.75
N ARG A 442 -24.34 23.08 -41.72
CA ARG A 442 -25.21 24.28 -41.73
C ARG A 442 -24.50 25.57 -41.29
N ARG A 443 -23.19 25.54 -41.02
CA ARG A 443 -22.44 26.73 -40.59
C ARG A 443 -22.08 27.62 -41.79
N PRO A 444 -22.09 28.95 -41.63
CA PRO A 444 -21.69 29.89 -42.70
C PRO A 444 -20.20 29.80 -43.02
N THR A 445 -19.38 29.26 -42.11
CA THR A 445 -17.94 29.08 -42.27
C THR A 445 -17.53 27.61 -42.16
N ARG A 446 -16.61 27.17 -43.02
CA ARG A 446 -16.01 25.84 -42.97
C ARG A 446 -14.90 25.80 -41.92
N HIS A 447 -14.93 24.79 -41.04
CA HIS A 447 -13.91 24.62 -40.00
C HIS A 447 -13.04 23.41 -40.33
N LEU A 448 -11.74 23.65 -40.47
CA LEU A 448 -10.72 22.65 -40.74
C LEU A 448 -9.85 22.43 -39.50
N TYR A 449 -9.38 21.21 -39.31
CA TYR A 449 -8.61 20.80 -38.14
C TYR A 449 -7.33 20.10 -38.55
N ILE A 450 -6.23 20.44 -37.88
CA ILE A 450 -4.95 19.77 -38.03
C ILE A 450 -4.84 18.67 -36.98
N LEU A 451 -4.54 17.44 -37.42
CA LEU A 451 -4.14 16.32 -36.57
C LEU A 451 -3.18 15.38 -37.30
N ALA A 452 -2.39 14.61 -36.55
CA ALA A 452 -1.51 13.60 -37.13
C ALA A 452 -2.31 12.48 -37.82
N LYS A 453 -1.83 12.06 -38.99
CA LYS A 453 -2.49 11.04 -39.84
C LYS A 453 -2.77 9.74 -39.08
N ASP A 454 -1.79 9.28 -38.32
CA ASP A 454 -1.82 8.00 -37.59
C ASP A 454 -2.87 8.00 -36.46
N LEU A 455 -3.30 9.17 -36.00
CA LEU A 455 -4.21 9.33 -34.86
C LEU A 455 -5.67 9.56 -35.27
N ILE A 456 -5.97 9.67 -36.56
CA ILE A 456 -7.34 9.88 -37.07
C ILE A 456 -8.26 8.75 -36.61
N SER A 457 -7.87 7.48 -36.83
CA SER A 457 -8.73 6.34 -36.49
C SER A 457 -9.00 6.25 -34.98
N ASN A 458 -8.02 6.60 -34.14
CA ASN A 458 -8.20 6.64 -32.70
C ASN A 458 -9.13 7.78 -32.29
N PHE A 459 -8.96 8.97 -32.88
CA PHE A 459 -9.83 10.12 -32.69
C PHE A 459 -11.28 9.83 -33.07
N GLU A 460 -11.53 9.23 -34.24
CA GLU A 460 -12.87 8.85 -34.70
C GLU A 460 -13.51 7.82 -33.77
N LYS A 461 -12.74 6.83 -33.31
CA LYS A 461 -13.22 5.80 -32.38
C LYS A 461 -13.62 6.38 -31.03
N GLU A 462 -12.82 7.30 -30.48
CA GLU A 462 -13.09 7.92 -29.18
C GLU A 462 -14.23 8.93 -29.24
N THR A 463 -14.22 9.82 -30.24
CA THR A 463 -15.19 10.91 -30.34
C THR A 463 -16.49 10.52 -31.04
N LYS A 464 -16.49 9.44 -31.82
CA LYS A 464 -17.55 9.04 -32.76
C LYS A 464 -17.84 10.09 -33.84
N ILE A 465 -16.91 11.03 -34.06
CA ILE A 465 -17.02 12.06 -35.09
C ILE A 465 -16.26 11.57 -36.31
N VAL A 466 -16.94 11.40 -37.44
CA VAL A 466 -16.32 11.01 -38.70
C VAL A 466 -15.51 12.17 -39.27
N THR A 467 -14.32 11.89 -39.80
CA THR A 467 -13.44 12.89 -40.41
C THR A 467 -13.33 12.70 -41.92
N ARG A 468 -13.27 13.81 -42.65
CA ARG A 468 -12.95 13.83 -44.08
C ARG A 468 -11.58 14.44 -44.27
N ILE A 469 -10.63 13.63 -44.74
CA ILE A 469 -9.27 14.09 -45.05
C ILE A 469 -9.31 14.92 -46.32
N LEU A 470 -8.75 16.13 -46.26
CA LEU A 470 -8.64 17.04 -47.40
C LEU A 470 -7.22 17.09 -47.96
N LEU A 471 -6.23 17.04 -47.06
CA LEU A 471 -4.82 17.22 -47.37
C LEU A 471 -3.97 16.45 -46.36
N THR A 472 -2.80 15.98 -46.81
CA THR A 472 -1.73 15.44 -45.97
C THR A 472 -0.43 16.21 -46.23
N PHE A 473 0.35 16.51 -45.20
CA PHE A 473 1.60 17.26 -45.28
C PHE A 473 2.59 16.84 -44.18
N VAL A 474 3.84 17.25 -44.30
CA VAL A 474 4.90 16.93 -43.34
C VAL A 474 4.97 18.01 -42.25
N GLY A 475 5.23 17.63 -41.01
CA GLY A 475 5.19 18.51 -39.84
C GLY A 475 6.07 19.76 -39.92
N ILE A 476 7.15 19.74 -40.72
CA ILE A 476 7.97 20.92 -41.00
C ILE A 476 7.16 22.11 -41.56
N GLU A 477 6.06 21.86 -42.27
CA GLU A 477 5.19 22.94 -42.78
C GLU A 477 4.41 23.69 -41.69
N LEU A 478 4.41 23.19 -40.44
CA LEU A 478 3.86 23.91 -39.28
C LEU A 478 4.81 24.98 -38.73
N GLU A 479 6.06 24.99 -39.20
CA GLU A 479 7.06 25.94 -38.75
C GLU A 479 6.62 27.38 -39.04
N GLY A 480 6.79 28.24 -38.04
CA GLY A 480 6.44 29.64 -38.11
C GLY A 480 4.95 29.93 -37.95
N LEU A 481 4.04 28.95 -37.97
CA LEU A 481 2.61 29.19 -37.73
C LEU A 481 2.35 29.74 -36.32
N VAL A 482 1.25 30.49 -36.18
CA VAL A 482 0.77 31.02 -34.91
C VAL A 482 -0.73 30.78 -34.71
N TYR A 483 -1.17 30.76 -33.47
CA TYR A 483 -2.57 30.54 -33.09
C TYR A 483 -3.01 31.49 -31.96
N ARG A 484 -4.32 31.67 -31.76
CA ARG A 484 -4.85 32.48 -30.65
C ARG A 484 -4.72 31.73 -29.34
N SER A 485 -4.12 32.35 -28.33
CA SER A 485 -4.08 31.82 -26.97
C SER A 485 -5.48 31.46 -26.45
N ALA A 486 -5.56 30.42 -25.62
CA ALA A 486 -6.82 29.99 -25.00
C ALA A 486 -7.40 31.08 -24.10
N MET A 487 -6.57 31.71 -23.26
CA MET A 487 -7.00 32.67 -22.25
C MET A 487 -7.09 34.10 -22.80
N PHE A 488 -6.12 34.52 -23.63
CA PHE A 488 -6.04 35.87 -24.15
C PHE A 488 -6.22 35.87 -25.67
N SER A 489 -7.43 36.11 -26.16
CA SER A 489 -7.75 36.00 -27.59
C SER A 489 -6.95 36.93 -28.50
N ASP A 490 -6.40 38.01 -27.93
CA ASP A 490 -5.60 39.01 -28.64
C ASP A 490 -4.11 38.63 -28.73
N LEU A 491 -3.70 37.59 -28.00
CA LEU A 491 -2.34 37.09 -27.96
C LEU A 491 -2.16 35.94 -28.96
N ALA A 492 -1.25 36.11 -29.91
CA ALA A 492 -0.81 35.04 -30.81
C ALA A 492 0.34 34.26 -30.16
N GLN A 493 0.26 32.92 -30.21
CA GLN A 493 1.25 32.00 -29.66
C GLN A 493 1.82 31.10 -30.78
N PRO A 494 3.08 30.66 -30.67
CA PRO A 494 3.76 29.95 -31.75
C PRO A 494 3.55 28.44 -31.73
N PHE A 495 3.69 27.82 -32.91
CA PHE A 495 3.98 26.39 -33.02
C PHE A 495 5.48 26.15 -32.82
N ILE A 496 5.83 25.10 -32.08
CA ILE A 496 7.23 24.79 -31.73
C ILE A 496 7.56 23.34 -32.03
N GLU A 497 8.71 23.09 -32.66
CA GLU A 497 9.23 21.73 -32.80
C GLU A 497 9.63 21.19 -31.41
N ALA A 498 9.09 20.04 -31.03
CA ALA A 498 9.53 19.36 -29.83
C ALA A 498 9.68 17.84 -30.02
N SER A 499 10.83 17.32 -29.61
CA SER A 499 11.19 15.90 -29.78
C SER A 499 10.38 14.94 -28.91
N HIS A 500 9.74 15.43 -27.85
CA HIS A 500 8.91 14.63 -26.95
C HIS A 500 7.49 14.37 -27.50
N VAL A 501 7.09 15.04 -28.59
CA VAL A 501 5.79 14.81 -29.24
C VAL A 501 5.81 13.46 -29.94
N THR A 502 4.81 12.62 -29.63
CA THR A 502 4.62 11.30 -30.27
C THR A 502 3.30 11.27 -31.04
N THR A 503 3.22 10.37 -32.04
CA THR A 503 1.99 10.10 -32.79
C THR A 503 1.25 8.86 -32.28
N ALA A 504 1.50 8.46 -31.02
CA ALA A 504 0.91 7.25 -30.42
C ALA A 504 -0.44 7.53 -29.72
N VAL A 505 -0.57 8.67 -29.05
CA VAL A 505 -1.77 9.05 -28.27
C VAL A 505 -2.12 10.53 -28.49
N GLY A 506 -3.41 10.87 -28.43
CA GLY A 506 -3.91 12.24 -28.56
C GLY A 506 -4.12 12.64 -30.02
N THR A 507 -3.57 13.79 -30.44
CA THR A 507 -3.74 14.32 -31.80
C THR A 507 -2.43 14.55 -32.56
N GLY A 508 -1.29 14.29 -31.91
CA GLY A 508 0.05 14.61 -32.44
C GLY A 508 0.39 16.11 -32.40
N LEU A 509 -0.50 16.93 -31.82
CA LEU A 509 -0.24 18.31 -31.43
C LEU A 509 -0.44 18.42 -29.92
N VAL A 510 0.60 18.88 -29.22
CA VAL A 510 0.60 18.93 -27.75
C VAL A 510 0.59 20.39 -27.32
N HIS A 511 -0.38 20.78 -26.49
CA HIS A 511 -0.35 22.12 -25.90
C HIS A 511 0.74 22.14 -24.80
N LEU A 512 1.57 23.17 -24.78
CA LEU A 512 2.65 23.32 -23.81
C LEU A 512 2.26 24.32 -22.72
N SER A 513 2.55 23.97 -21.48
CA SER A 513 2.51 24.90 -20.34
C SER A 513 3.84 24.84 -19.60
N TYR A 514 4.69 25.85 -19.82
CA TYR A 514 6.10 25.82 -19.42
C TYR A 514 6.32 25.61 -17.92
N ALA A 515 5.37 26.03 -17.09
CA ALA A 515 5.48 25.86 -15.65
C ALA A 515 5.08 24.47 -15.14
N HIS A 516 4.38 23.66 -15.95
CA HIS A 516 3.66 22.47 -15.50
C HIS A 516 4.11 21.17 -16.20
N GLY A 517 5.18 21.22 -17.00
CA GLY A 517 5.80 20.05 -17.63
C GLY A 517 7.32 20.18 -17.69
N LEU A 518 8.04 19.10 -17.40
CA LEU A 518 9.51 19.08 -17.45
C LEU A 518 10.04 19.31 -18.87
N ASP A 519 9.43 18.67 -19.87
CA ASP A 519 9.84 18.83 -21.26
C ASP A 519 9.39 20.18 -21.84
N ASP A 520 8.20 20.66 -21.46
CA ASP A 520 7.71 22.00 -21.75
C ASP A 520 8.68 23.07 -21.23
N PHE A 521 9.19 22.90 -20.01
CA PHE A 521 10.17 23.79 -19.42
C PHE A 521 11.51 23.78 -20.16
N LYS A 522 12.00 22.60 -20.60
CA LYS A 522 13.21 22.52 -21.43
C LYS A 522 13.04 23.27 -22.74
N VAL A 523 11.84 23.23 -23.35
CA VAL A 523 11.52 24.02 -24.53
C VAL A 523 11.60 25.52 -24.22
N ALA A 524 10.99 25.96 -23.12
CA ALA A 524 11.07 27.35 -22.68
C ALA A 524 12.52 27.84 -22.47
N LEU A 525 13.36 27.02 -21.85
CA LEU A 525 14.78 27.32 -21.64
C LEU A 525 15.54 27.50 -22.97
N LYS A 526 15.28 26.64 -23.97
CA LYS A 526 15.89 26.76 -25.30
C LYS A 526 15.52 28.06 -26.01
N LEU A 527 14.31 28.56 -25.76
CA LEU A 527 13.82 29.82 -26.33
C LEU A 527 14.23 31.06 -25.52
N GLY A 528 14.84 30.89 -24.34
CA GLY A 528 15.16 31.99 -23.43
C GLY A 528 13.93 32.62 -22.77
N GLU A 529 12.81 31.89 -22.71
CA GLU A 529 11.55 32.37 -22.15
C GLU A 529 11.55 32.40 -20.62
N ARG A 530 10.93 33.44 -20.04
CA ARG A 530 10.80 33.56 -18.59
C ARG A 530 9.56 32.82 -18.11
N VAL A 531 9.77 31.64 -17.52
CA VAL A 531 8.68 30.82 -16.98
C VAL A 531 8.13 31.40 -15.68
N ARG A 532 6.80 31.55 -15.61
CA ARG A 532 6.05 31.93 -14.41
C ARG A 532 5.04 30.84 -14.07
N CYS A 533 4.89 30.53 -12.78
CA CYS A 533 3.88 29.59 -12.30
C CYS A 533 2.70 30.39 -11.73
N PHE A 534 1.49 30.06 -12.17
CA PHE A 534 0.26 30.71 -11.69
C PHE A 534 -0.54 29.84 -10.72
N VAL A 535 0.11 28.83 -10.12
CA VAL A 535 -0.48 27.91 -9.14
C VAL A 535 0.32 27.98 -7.85
N ASP A 536 -0.36 28.21 -6.74
CA ASP A 536 0.22 28.37 -5.41
C ASP A 536 0.51 27.03 -4.70
N GLU A 537 1.06 27.10 -3.49
CA GLU A 537 1.40 25.97 -2.57
C GLU A 537 0.23 25.04 -2.25
N TRP A 538 -0.99 25.56 -2.29
CA TRP A 538 -2.24 24.83 -2.06
C TRP A 538 -2.76 24.13 -3.30
N GLY A 539 -2.07 24.28 -4.44
CA GLY A 539 -2.55 23.78 -5.72
C GLY A 539 -3.76 24.57 -6.22
N CYS A 540 -3.84 25.86 -5.86
CA CYS A 540 -4.90 26.77 -6.29
C CYS A 540 -4.34 27.82 -7.27
N TYR A 541 -5.18 28.30 -8.19
CA TYR A 541 -4.76 29.38 -9.07
C TYR A 541 -4.54 30.69 -8.32
N THR A 542 -3.49 31.38 -8.71
CA THR A 542 -3.14 32.72 -8.21
C THR A 542 -3.97 33.81 -8.89
N ARG A 543 -4.10 34.96 -8.22
CA ARG A 543 -4.80 36.15 -8.73
C ARG A 543 -4.25 36.65 -10.07
N ASP A 544 -2.97 36.43 -10.33
CA ASP A 544 -2.28 36.89 -11.54
C ASP A 544 -2.85 36.27 -12.83
N LEU A 545 -3.54 35.12 -12.75
CA LEU A 545 -4.18 34.48 -13.90
C LEU A 545 -5.56 35.08 -14.23
N GLY A 546 -6.20 35.75 -13.27
CA GLY A 546 -7.52 36.37 -13.40
C GLY A 546 -8.47 36.03 -12.25
N HIS A 547 -9.47 36.88 -12.03
CA HIS A 547 -10.41 36.77 -10.92
C HIS A 547 -11.32 35.54 -10.96
N ASP A 548 -11.65 35.03 -12.15
CA ASP A 548 -12.58 33.90 -12.30
C ASP A 548 -12.01 32.58 -11.76
N LEU A 549 -10.68 32.43 -11.78
CA LEU A 549 -9.98 31.22 -11.34
C LEU A 549 -9.32 31.35 -9.96
N GLU A 550 -9.22 32.58 -9.44
CA GLU A 550 -8.51 32.88 -8.19
C GLU A 550 -8.96 31.99 -7.02
N GLY A 551 -7.98 31.36 -6.35
CA GLY A 551 -8.21 30.52 -5.17
C GLY A 551 -8.84 29.14 -5.47
N LYS A 552 -9.11 28.83 -6.74
CA LYS A 552 -9.73 27.56 -7.14
C LYS A 552 -8.70 26.44 -7.26
N ASN A 553 -8.96 25.31 -6.61
CA ASN A 553 -8.07 24.15 -6.68
C ASN A 553 -8.02 23.57 -8.11
N VAL A 554 -6.81 23.43 -8.66
CA VAL A 554 -6.60 23.09 -10.08
C VAL A 554 -7.08 21.69 -10.46
N LEU A 555 -7.08 20.74 -9.52
CA LEU A 555 -7.49 19.35 -9.79
C LEU A 555 -9.01 19.14 -9.67
N ASN A 556 -9.71 20.02 -8.96
CA ASN A 556 -11.13 19.89 -8.64
C ASN A 556 -11.93 21.02 -9.34
N GLU A 557 -12.47 21.95 -8.54
CA GLU A 557 -13.33 23.05 -9.00
C GLU A 557 -12.69 23.91 -10.10
N GLY A 558 -11.38 24.08 -10.07
CA GLY A 558 -10.64 24.84 -11.07
C GLY A 558 -10.66 24.16 -12.44
N ASN A 559 -10.51 22.84 -12.50
CA ASN A 559 -10.58 22.09 -13.75
C ASN A 559 -11.97 22.20 -14.39
N ASP A 560 -13.02 22.05 -13.59
CA ASP A 560 -14.41 22.16 -14.07
C ASP A 560 -14.73 23.58 -14.56
N LEU A 561 -14.21 24.60 -13.88
CA LEU A 561 -14.41 25.99 -14.28
C LEU A 561 -13.69 26.29 -15.60
N VAL A 562 -12.47 25.77 -15.79
CA VAL A 562 -11.74 25.88 -17.06
C VAL A 562 -12.51 25.20 -18.20
N LEU A 563 -13.03 23.99 -17.99
CA LEU A 563 -13.85 23.31 -19.01
C LEU A 563 -15.11 24.11 -19.37
N LYS A 564 -15.75 24.77 -18.40
CA LYS A 564 -16.91 25.64 -18.64
C LYS A 564 -16.52 26.91 -19.40
N MET A 565 -15.45 27.58 -18.97
CA MET A 565 -14.93 28.82 -19.59
C MET A 565 -14.58 28.60 -21.06
N PHE A 566 -14.01 27.44 -21.37
CA PHE A 566 -13.51 27.09 -22.69
C PHE A 566 -14.44 26.21 -23.54
N ARG A 567 -15.67 25.97 -23.07
CA ARG A 567 -16.65 25.06 -23.69
C ARG A 567 -16.86 25.28 -25.20
N LYS A 568 -16.79 26.52 -25.69
CA LYS A 568 -16.97 26.86 -27.12
C LYS A 568 -15.85 26.32 -28.03
N ASN A 569 -14.67 26.09 -27.47
CA ASN A 569 -13.48 25.61 -28.18
C ASN A 569 -13.16 24.14 -27.89
N ILE A 570 -13.87 23.52 -26.96
CA ILE A 570 -13.76 22.08 -26.69
C ILE A 570 -14.62 21.33 -27.71
N ILE A 571 -13.99 20.40 -28.43
CA ILE A 571 -14.67 19.53 -29.41
C ILE A 571 -15.32 18.34 -28.72
N TYR A 572 -14.59 17.70 -27.81
CA TYR A 572 -15.03 16.49 -27.13
C TYR A 572 -14.32 16.34 -25.80
N THR A 573 -15.01 15.77 -24.81
CA THR A 573 -14.44 15.42 -23.50
C THR A 573 -14.83 14.01 -23.12
N HIS A 574 -13.92 13.25 -22.53
CA HIS A 574 -14.20 11.92 -22.00
C HIS A 574 -13.40 11.63 -20.73
N GLN A 575 -13.80 10.58 -20.02
CA GLN A 575 -13.05 10.07 -18.87
C GLN A 575 -11.93 9.14 -19.36
N TYR A 576 -10.70 9.48 -19.02
CA TYR A 576 -9.50 8.76 -19.41
C TYR A 576 -8.86 8.10 -18.19
N LYS A 577 -8.76 6.77 -18.20
CA LYS A 577 -8.15 5.99 -17.13
C LYS A 577 -6.68 5.73 -17.43
N HIS A 578 -5.79 6.13 -16.52
CA HIS A 578 -4.35 5.99 -16.68
C HIS A 578 -3.62 5.94 -15.33
N ARG A 579 -2.32 5.67 -15.37
CA ARG A 579 -1.46 5.65 -14.19
C ARG A 579 -1.02 7.08 -13.88
N TYR A 580 -1.43 7.62 -12.74
CA TYR A 580 -1.12 8.98 -12.31
C TYR A 580 -0.26 8.96 -11.05
N PRO A 581 0.65 9.94 -10.85
CA PRO A 581 1.48 10.02 -9.66
C PRO A 581 0.70 10.53 -8.44
N TYR A 582 0.84 9.81 -7.34
CA TYR A 582 0.30 10.13 -6.03
C TYR A 582 1.41 10.25 -5.00
N ASP A 583 1.19 11.09 -3.99
CA ASP A 583 2.08 11.20 -2.84
C ASP A 583 2.05 9.88 -2.06
N TRP A 584 3.21 9.23 -1.90
CA TRP A 584 3.31 7.93 -1.25
C TRP A 584 2.84 7.94 0.21
N ARG A 585 2.82 9.10 0.89
CA ARG A 585 2.40 9.24 2.28
C ARG A 585 0.92 9.55 2.40
N THR A 586 0.43 10.56 1.68
CA THR A 586 -0.96 11.03 1.82
C THR A 586 -1.94 10.29 0.90
N LYS A 587 -1.43 9.59 -0.11
CA LYS A 587 -2.21 8.96 -1.18
C LYS A 587 -3.14 9.95 -1.87
N GLN A 588 -2.69 11.20 -2.01
CA GLN A 588 -3.38 12.26 -2.76
C GLN A 588 -2.65 12.56 -4.08
N PRO A 589 -3.37 13.04 -5.12
CA PRO A 589 -2.78 13.32 -6.43
C PRO A 589 -1.76 14.46 -6.35
N VAL A 590 -0.67 14.30 -7.11
CA VAL A 590 0.44 15.26 -7.20
C VAL A 590 0.30 16.08 -8.47
N ILE A 591 0.66 17.37 -8.41
CA ILE A 591 0.71 18.23 -9.60
C ILE A 591 2.16 18.52 -9.97
N ILE A 592 2.43 18.74 -11.25
CA ILE A 592 3.69 19.31 -11.68
C ILE A 592 3.54 20.83 -11.67
N ARG A 593 4.45 21.51 -10.97
CA ARG A 593 4.51 22.97 -10.96
C ARG A 593 5.95 23.44 -10.85
N SER A 594 6.23 24.62 -11.37
CA SER A 594 7.55 25.20 -11.22
C SER A 594 7.70 25.87 -9.86
N SER A 595 8.75 25.50 -9.15
CA SER A 595 9.08 26.01 -7.83
C SER A 595 10.58 26.24 -7.72
N LYS A 596 10.98 27.24 -6.93
CA LYS A 596 12.38 27.45 -6.61
C LYS A 596 12.79 26.43 -5.54
N GLN A 597 13.69 25.51 -5.88
CA GLN A 597 14.10 24.41 -5.02
C GLN A 597 15.63 24.21 -5.05
N TRP A 598 16.15 23.50 -4.07
CA TRP A 598 17.54 23.05 -4.03
C TRP A 598 17.65 21.65 -4.61
N PHE A 599 18.62 21.43 -5.49
CA PHE A 599 18.85 20.18 -6.19
C PHE A 599 20.28 19.70 -5.96
N ILE A 600 20.45 18.38 -6.00
CA ILE A 600 21.75 17.72 -6.03
C ILE A 600 21.94 17.17 -7.44
N ASP A 601 22.99 17.62 -8.14
CA ASP A 601 23.38 17.07 -9.43
C ASP A 601 23.97 15.67 -9.23
N VAL A 602 23.16 14.67 -9.54
CA VAL A 602 23.55 13.25 -9.48
C VAL A 602 24.01 12.71 -10.83
N SER A 603 24.09 13.54 -11.88
CA SER A 603 24.40 13.07 -13.25
C SER A 603 25.75 12.36 -13.33
N GLN A 604 26.81 12.99 -12.84
CA GLN A 604 28.16 12.41 -12.83
C GLN A 604 28.26 11.24 -11.85
N VAL A 605 27.61 11.37 -10.69
CA VAL A 605 27.59 10.32 -9.65
C VAL A 605 26.93 9.05 -10.18
N GLY A 606 25.83 9.19 -10.92
CA GLY A 606 25.10 8.07 -11.52
C GLY A 606 25.92 7.33 -12.56
N VAL A 607 26.64 8.05 -13.43
CA VAL A 607 27.55 7.44 -14.43
C VAL A 607 28.67 6.66 -13.75
N GLU A 608 29.31 7.26 -12.75
CA GLU A 608 30.41 6.61 -12.02
C GLU A 608 29.92 5.41 -11.20
N ALA A 609 28.78 5.54 -10.52
CA ALA A 609 28.15 4.42 -9.81
C ALA A 609 27.84 3.27 -10.78
N ALA A 610 27.23 3.54 -11.93
CA ALA A 610 26.94 2.54 -12.94
C ALA A 610 28.21 1.87 -13.50
N ARG A 611 29.29 2.64 -13.67
CA ARG A 611 30.61 2.12 -14.08
C ARG A 611 31.16 1.16 -13.03
N LYS A 612 31.15 1.54 -11.75
CA LYS A 612 31.64 0.70 -10.64
C LYS A 612 30.83 -0.58 -10.48
N ILE A 613 29.51 -0.50 -10.61
CA ILE A 613 28.64 -1.68 -10.56
C ILE A 613 29.01 -2.68 -11.69
N LYS A 614 29.33 -2.18 -12.89
CA LYS A 614 29.68 -3.02 -14.04
C LYS A 614 31.11 -3.58 -14.01
N ILE A 615 32.09 -2.79 -13.55
CA ILE A 615 33.52 -3.10 -13.66
C ILE A 615 34.09 -3.68 -12.36
N GLU A 616 33.69 -3.16 -11.20
CA GLU A 616 34.31 -3.48 -9.90
C GLU A 616 33.59 -4.63 -9.17
N ALA A 617 32.68 -5.35 -9.85
CA ALA A 617 31.94 -6.48 -9.31
C ALA A 617 31.35 -6.19 -7.92
N LEU A 618 30.87 -4.96 -7.65
CA LEU A 618 30.02 -4.70 -6.48
C LEU A 618 28.71 -5.46 -6.72
N PRO A 619 28.49 -6.61 -6.06
CA PRO A 619 27.31 -7.40 -6.33
C PRO A 619 26.11 -6.62 -5.80
N ILE A 620 25.24 -6.15 -6.70
CA ILE A 620 23.95 -5.60 -6.30
C ILE A 620 23.01 -6.79 -6.13
N GLY A 621 22.69 -7.08 -4.87
CA GLY A 621 21.88 -8.23 -4.50
C GLY A 621 22.66 -9.54 -4.48
N SER A 622 21.93 -10.63 -4.27
CA SER A 622 22.48 -11.98 -4.37
C SER A 622 22.48 -12.42 -5.85
N PRO A 623 23.43 -13.24 -6.31
CA PRO A 623 23.30 -13.90 -7.62
C PRO A 623 22.00 -14.70 -7.79
N HIS A 624 21.24 -14.93 -6.71
CA HIS A 624 19.96 -15.64 -6.68
C HIS A 624 18.74 -14.70 -6.67
N SER A 625 18.92 -13.37 -6.56
CA SER A 625 17.80 -12.41 -6.54
C SER A 625 17.34 -11.95 -7.93
N GLY A 626 17.91 -12.50 -9.00
CA GLY A 626 17.66 -12.06 -10.38
C GLY A 626 16.63 -12.86 -11.19
N SER A 627 15.89 -13.81 -10.62
CA SER A 627 14.94 -14.66 -11.37
C SER A 627 13.47 -14.28 -11.23
N SER A 628 13.13 -13.24 -10.47
CA SER A 628 11.73 -12.80 -10.35
C SER A 628 11.64 -11.36 -9.85
N PHE A 629 11.82 -10.40 -10.76
CA PHE A 629 11.17 -9.09 -10.71
C PHE A 629 10.92 -8.60 -12.14
#